data_AF-A0A8T8HUG1-F1
#
_entry.id   AF-A0A8T8HUG1-F1
#
_cell.length_a   1.000
_cell.length_b   1.000
_cell.length_c   1.000
_cell.angle_alpha   90.00
_cell.angle_beta   90.00
_cell.angle_gamma   90.00
#
_symmetry.space_group_name_H-M   'P 1'
#
loop_
_entity.id
_entity.type
_entity.pdbx_description
1 polymer ?
#
loop_
_entity_poly.entity_id
_entity_poly.type
_entity_poly.pdbx_seq_one_letter_code
_entity_poly.pdbx_strand_id
1 'polypeptide(L)'
;MTASFDVRIWKTEVWQGKTTTTYTVRWAVAGQRFKEPFKSSALADSFRSKLVVAAKGGEAFDVGTGLPVSMRRARSSMSVVT
;
A
#
# COMPACT_ATOMS: atom_id res chain seq x y z
N MET A 1 -14.14 13.52 -2.84
CA MET A 1 -12.82 12.87 -2.73
C MET A 1 -12.17 13.38 -1.45
N THR A 2 -12.27 12.64 -0.36
CA THR A 2 -11.70 13.05 0.92
C THR A 2 -10.28 12.52 0.99
N ALA A 3 -9.31 13.41 1.10
CA ALA A 3 -7.91 13.04 1.27
C ALA A 3 -7.41 13.49 2.64
N SER A 4 -6.53 12.70 3.24
CA SER A 4 -5.97 12.93 4.58
C SER A 4 -4.47 12.68 4.60
N PHE A 5 -3.79 13.36 5.52
CA PHE A 5 -2.36 13.19 5.80
C PHE A 5 -2.12 12.32 7.05
N ASP A 6 -3.17 11.97 7.79
CA ASP A 6 -3.08 11.03 8.91
C ASP A 6 -2.89 9.62 8.36
N VAL A 7 -1.63 9.20 8.23
CA VAL A 7 -1.25 7.90 7.68
C VAL A 7 -0.40 7.13 8.68
N ARG A 8 -0.81 5.90 8.97
CA ARG A 8 -0.04 4.95 9.78
C ARG A 8 0.35 3.75 8.94
N ILE A 9 1.66 3.54 8.77
CA ILE A 9 2.18 2.42 7.99
C ILE A 9 2.87 1.45 8.95
N TRP A 10 2.43 0.19 8.96
CA TRP A 10 3.01 -0.83 9.83
C TRP A 10 4.19 -1.56 9.16
N LYS A 11 4.88 -2.42 9.93
CA LYS A 11 5.80 -3.41 9.37
C LYS A 11 5.02 -4.45 8.57
N THR A 12 5.61 -4.92 7.48
CA THR A 12 5.05 -6.00 6.65
C THR A 12 4.87 -7.24 7.51
N GLU A 13 3.67 -7.77 7.53
CA GLU A 13 3.33 -9.01 8.20
C GLU A 13 3.71 -10.17 7.30
N VAL A 14 4.45 -11.15 7.84
CA VAL A 14 4.85 -12.35 7.10
C VAL A 14 4.05 -13.51 7.62
N TRP A 15 3.16 -14.03 6.78
CA TRP A 15 2.45 -15.26 7.06
C TRP A 15 3.17 -16.41 6.36
N GLN A 16 3.73 -17.32 7.15
CA GLN A 16 4.38 -18.53 6.66
C GLN A 16 3.37 -19.69 6.71
N GLY A 17 2.74 -19.99 5.58
CA GLY A 17 1.88 -21.15 5.43
C GLY A 17 2.67 -22.44 5.17
N LYS A 18 1.97 -23.58 5.13
CA LYS A 18 2.56 -24.89 4.78
C LYS A 18 3.18 -24.94 3.37
N THR A 19 2.65 -24.16 2.44
CA THR A 19 3.01 -24.22 1.01
C THR A 19 3.42 -22.86 0.44
N THR A 20 2.99 -21.76 1.05
CA THR A 20 3.23 -20.43 0.50
C THR A 20 3.41 -19.41 1.62
N THR A 21 4.40 -18.54 1.44
CA THR A 21 4.64 -17.37 2.28
C THR A 21 3.90 -16.17 1.68
N THR A 22 3.08 -15.52 2.48
CA THR A 22 2.35 -14.30 2.09
C THR A 22 2.88 -13.12 2.88
N TYR A 23 3.23 -12.05 2.18
CA TYR A 23 3.74 -10.81 2.75
C TYR A 23 2.64 -9.76 2.68
N THR A 24 2.05 -9.39 3.81
CA THR A 24 0.93 -8.45 3.86
C THR A 24 1.41 -7.08 4.33
N VAL A 25 1.29 -6.08 3.49
CA VAL A 25 1.51 -4.69 3.87
C VAL A 25 0.22 -4.16 4.47
N ARG A 26 0.31 -3.54 5.65
CA ARG A 26 -0.83 -2.95 6.36
C ARG A 26 -0.57 -1.47 6.58
N TRP A 27 -1.58 -0.65 6.35
CA TRP A 27 -1.54 0.78 6.64
C TRP A 27 -2.94 1.31 6.91
N ALA A 28 -3.04 2.51 7.49
CA ALA A 28 -4.31 3.18 7.73
C ALA A 28 -4.23 4.63 7.31
N VAL A 29 -5.36 5.16 6.86
CA VAL A 29 -5.53 6.56 6.45
C VAL A 29 -6.77 7.10 7.16
N ALA A 30 -6.63 8.18 7.93
CA ALA A 30 -7.71 8.78 8.72
C ALA A 30 -8.50 7.74 9.57
N GLY A 31 -7.79 6.81 10.19
CA GLY A 31 -8.37 5.72 10.98
C GLY A 31 -8.92 4.52 10.19
N GLN A 32 -9.05 4.62 8.86
CA GLN A 32 -9.50 3.51 8.02
C GLN A 32 -8.34 2.57 7.69
N ARG A 33 -8.49 1.27 7.96
CA ARG A 33 -7.44 0.25 7.78
C ARG A 33 -7.47 -0.35 6.39
N PHE A 34 -6.29 -0.51 5.82
CA PHE A 34 -6.03 -1.13 4.52
C PHE A 34 -4.97 -2.21 4.65
N LYS A 35 -5.06 -3.21 3.77
CA LYS A 35 -4.10 -4.31 3.68
C LYS A 35 -3.97 -4.76 2.24
N GLU A 36 -2.74 -5.09 1.84
CA GLU A 36 -2.43 -5.62 0.51
C GLU A 36 -1.49 -6.83 0.65
N PRO A 37 -1.89 -8.03 0.19
CA PRO A 37 -1.06 -9.22 0.22
C PRO A 37 -0.15 -9.34 -1.01
N PHE A 38 1.08 -9.81 -0.80
CA PHE A 38 2.08 -10.05 -1.84
C PHE A 38 2.68 -11.44 -1.71
N LYS A 39 3.09 -12.03 -2.84
CA LYS A 39 3.76 -13.34 -2.89
C LYS A 39 5.28 -13.27 -2.61
N SER A 40 5.88 -12.08 -2.71
CA SER A 40 7.32 -11.86 -2.53
C SER A 40 7.57 -10.73 -1.54
N SER A 41 8.59 -10.91 -0.69
CA SER A 41 9.04 -9.90 0.27
C SER A 41 9.48 -8.62 -0.43
N ALA A 42 10.20 -8.73 -1.54
CA ALA A 42 10.70 -7.59 -2.30
C ALA A 42 9.56 -6.76 -2.90
N LEU A 43 8.48 -7.41 -3.37
CA LEU A 43 7.29 -6.70 -3.87
C LEU A 43 6.58 -5.96 -2.74
N ALA A 44 6.39 -6.61 -1.59
CA ALA A 44 5.79 -5.98 -0.42
C ALA A 44 6.62 -4.80 0.08
N ASP A 45 7.94 -4.95 0.15
CA ASP A 45 8.85 -3.90 0.63
C ASP A 45 8.92 -2.72 -0.35
N SER A 46 8.94 -2.98 -1.66
CA SER A 46 8.85 -1.93 -2.69
C SER A 46 7.54 -1.14 -2.55
N PHE A 47 6.41 -1.84 -2.40
CA PHE A 47 5.10 -1.19 -2.22
C PHE A 47 5.06 -0.36 -0.94
N ARG A 48 5.48 -0.93 0.19
CA ARG A 48 5.56 -0.25 1.48
C ARG A 48 6.45 0.99 1.40
N SER A 49 7.62 0.87 0.77
CA SER A 49 8.56 1.97 0.61
C SER A 49 7.94 3.14 -0.14
N LYS A 50 7.17 2.88 -1.20
CA LYS A 50 6.45 3.93 -1.92
C LYS A 50 5.42 4.64 -1.04
N LEU A 51 4.68 3.91 -0.18
CA LEU A 51 3.77 4.55 0.79
C LEU A 51 4.53 5.43 1.78
N VAL A 52 5.67 4.95 2.29
CA VAL A 52 6.50 5.71 3.24
C VAL A 52 7.05 6.98 2.59
N VAL A 53 7.53 6.89 1.34
CA VAL A 53 8.03 8.04 0.60
C VAL A 53 6.92 9.06 0.37
N ALA A 54 5.73 8.63 -0.05
CA ALA A 54 4.58 9.52 -0.24
C ALA A 54 4.18 10.22 1.08
N ALA A 55 4.09 9.47 2.18
CA ALA A 55 3.77 10.04 3.49
C ALA A 55 4.84 11.04 3.97
N LYS A 56 6.12 10.71 3.80
CA LYS A 56 7.25 11.61 4.14
C LYS A 56 7.31 12.84 3.25
N GLY A 57 6.90 12.72 1.99
CA GLY A 57 6.83 13.82 1.04
C GLY A 57 5.66 14.77 1.30
N GLY A 58 4.83 14.53 2.32
CA GLY A 58 3.65 15.34 2.59
C GLY A 58 2.55 15.14 1.54
N GLU A 59 2.50 13.97 0.91
CA GLU A 59 1.48 13.66 -0.07
C GLU A 59 0.17 13.27 0.63
N ALA A 60 -0.96 13.74 0.08
CA ALA A 60 -2.28 13.39 0.59
C ALA A 60 -2.67 11.97 0.17
N PHE A 61 -3.29 11.23 1.09
CA PHE A 61 -3.80 9.89 0.84
C PHE A 61 -5.31 9.94 0.70
N ASP A 62 -5.84 9.31 -0.33
CA ASP A 62 -7.28 9.22 -0.54
C ASP A 62 -7.89 8.27 0.51
N VAL A 63 -8.86 8.74 1.28
CA VAL A 63 -9.48 7.98 2.38
C VAL A 63 -10.32 6.81 1.85
N GLY A 64 -10.82 6.87 0.61
CA GLY A 64 -11.62 5.79 0.02
C GLY A 64 -10.76 4.60 -0.42
N THR A 65 -9.58 4.88 -0.98
CA THR A 65 -8.67 3.85 -1.53
C THR A 65 -7.48 3.53 -0.64
N GLY A 66 -7.16 4.42 0.30
CA GLY A 66 -5.98 4.34 1.14
C GLY A 66 -4.67 4.64 0.40
N LEU A 67 -4.71 5.04 -0.87
CA LEU A 67 -3.51 5.23 -1.68
C LEU A 67 -3.15 6.71 -1.82
N PRO A 68 -1.86 7.04 -1.95
CA PRO A 68 -1.44 8.39 -2.31
C PRO A 68 -1.92 8.74 -3.72
N VAL A 69 -2.16 10.04 -3.95
CA VAL A 69 -2.70 10.56 -5.22
C VAL A 69 -1.82 10.18 -6.43
N SER A 70 -0.51 10.11 -6.24
CA SER A 70 0.50 9.70 -7.22
C SER A 70 0.35 8.25 -7.66
N MET A 71 0.05 7.33 -6.72
CA MET A 71 -0.17 5.91 -7.02
C MET A 71 -1.48 5.65 -7.76
N ARG A 72 -2.49 6.53 -7.62
CA ARG A 72 -3.74 6.37 -8.37
C ARG A 72 -3.51 6.36 -9.88
N ARG A 73 -2.49 7.08 -10.38
CA ARG A 73 -2.12 7.07 -11.80
C ARG A 73 -1.50 5.73 -12.23
N ALA A 74 -0.74 5.08 -11.35
CA ALA A 74 -0.06 3.82 -11.67
C ALA A 74 -1.02 2.62 -11.79
N ARG A 75 -2.16 2.61 -11.09
CA ARG A 75 -3.14 1.52 -11.23
C ARG A 75 -3.85 1.54 -12.59
N SER A 76 -3.88 2.68 -13.29
CA SER A 76 -4.49 2.79 -14.62
C SER A 76 -3.56 2.31 -15.75
N SER A 77 -2.30 1.94 -15.46
CA SER A 77 -1.32 1.56 -16.49
C SER A 77 -0.91 0.08 -16.46
N MET A 78 -1.63 -0.80 -15.75
CA MET A 78 -1.33 -2.23 -15.73
C MET A 78 -2.60 -3.07 -15.96
N SER A 79 -3.26 -2.79 -17.07
CA SER A 79 -4.22 -3.68 -17.73
C SER A 79 -4.07 -3.50 -19.24
N VAL A 80 -2.92 -3.91 -19.77
CA VAL A 80 -2.86 -4.39 -21.15
C VAL A 80 -2.44 -5.86 -21.05
N VAL A 81 -3.45 -6.73 -20.92
CA VAL A 81 -3.32 -8.15 -21.19
C VAL A 81 -3.95 -8.34 -22.57
N THR A 82 -3.04 -8.70 -23.49
CA THR A 82 -3.15 -9.64 -24.62
C THR A 82 -4.49 -9.80 -25.32
#